data_AF-A0A2V9PJZ3-F1
#
_entry.id   AF-A0A2V9PJZ3-F1
#
_cell.length_a   1.000
_cell.length_b   1.000
_cell.length_c   1.000
_cell.angle_alpha   90.00
_cell.angle_beta   90.00
_cell.angle_gamma   90.00
#
_symmetry.space_group_name_H-M   'P 1'
#
loop_
_entity.id
_entity.type
_entity.pdbx_description
1 polymer ?
#
loop_
_entity_poly.entity_id
_entity_poly.type
_entity_poly.pdbx_seq_one_letter_code
_entity_poly.pdbx_strand_id
1 'polypeptide(L)'
;MPMPVVETASLPSVSLPAVEDSDAVGKKVRRHRKYVFTAQIDQRIREIYLSHPNAKTRPGIRQLAEQVGIPHWALKKRARELGLARTKEKPWSEAELTILARYAWMSDEHIRLKLKASGYVRTVTGIHMKLRRMRFKSDPNFYSGKGLVDALGIDSHVVTRWIKAGHLRAQLRGTARSEQQGGDIYLIREKDVRRFILEHPTEIDLRKVDQLWFLDLITNGFVRSA
;
A
#
# COMPACT_ATOMS: atom_id res chain seq x y z
N MET A 1 55.23 -4.05 -69.29
CA MET A 1 54.17 -5.06 -69.32
C MET A 1 52.82 -4.36 -69.17
N PRO A 2 52.17 -3.97 -70.27
CA PRO A 2 50.80 -3.45 -70.27
C PRO A 2 49.81 -4.63 -70.41
N MET A 3 48.77 -4.66 -69.57
CA MET A 3 47.66 -5.60 -69.70
C MET A 3 46.54 -4.97 -70.54
N PRO A 4 45.83 -5.78 -71.36
CA PRO A 4 44.84 -5.32 -72.34
C PRO A 4 43.43 -5.11 -71.76
N VAL A 5 42.65 -4.36 -72.53
CA VAL A 5 41.20 -4.09 -72.41
C VAL A 5 40.40 -5.25 -73.00
N VAL A 6 39.38 -5.77 -72.31
CA VAL A 6 38.15 -6.46 -72.81
C VAL A 6 37.15 -6.49 -71.63
N GLU A 7 36.05 -5.71 -71.60
CA GLU A 7 34.73 -5.87 -72.24
C GLU A 7 33.73 -6.74 -71.44
N THR A 8 32.71 -6.03 -70.92
CA THR A 8 31.33 -6.35 -70.49
C THR A 8 30.94 -7.75 -69.99
N ALA A 9 30.30 -7.77 -68.81
CA ALA A 9 29.18 -8.67 -68.53
C ALA A 9 28.14 -7.98 -67.62
N SER A 10 26.91 -7.95 -68.13
CA SER A 10 25.68 -7.47 -67.51
C SER A 10 25.40 -8.15 -66.16
N LEU A 11 24.99 -7.39 -65.14
CA LEU A 11 24.38 -7.92 -63.92
C LEU A 11 23.05 -7.19 -63.61
N PRO A 12 22.02 -7.95 -63.22
CA PRO A 12 20.63 -7.52 -63.22
C PRO A 12 20.26 -6.57 -62.07
N SER A 13 19.27 -5.72 -62.33
CA SER A 13 18.59 -4.89 -61.33
C SER A 13 17.93 -5.78 -60.28
N VAL A 14 18.42 -5.69 -59.04
CA VAL A 14 17.74 -6.25 -57.88
C VAL A 14 16.78 -5.17 -57.37
N SER A 15 15.50 -5.38 -57.67
CA SER A 15 14.36 -4.67 -57.09
C SER A 15 14.33 -4.86 -55.57
N LEU A 16 14.44 -3.74 -54.85
CA LEU A 16 14.16 -3.66 -53.42
C LEU A 16 12.67 -3.98 -53.18
N PRO A 17 12.33 -4.97 -52.34
CA PRO A 17 10.95 -5.18 -51.94
C PRO A 17 10.51 -4.07 -50.99
N ALA A 18 9.32 -3.54 -51.27
CA ALA A 18 8.61 -2.58 -50.44
C ALA A 18 8.45 -3.12 -49.00
N VAL A 19 8.91 -2.34 -48.03
CA VAL A 19 8.60 -2.56 -46.62
C VAL A 19 7.15 -2.15 -46.42
N GLU A 20 6.25 -3.14 -46.49
CA GLU A 20 4.90 -3.01 -45.94
C GLU A 20 5.05 -2.99 -44.41
N ASP A 21 5.05 -1.79 -43.82
CA ASP A 21 4.87 -1.62 -42.38
C ASP A 21 3.45 -2.05 -42.01
N SER A 22 3.34 -3.33 -41.66
CA SER A 22 2.11 -3.94 -41.20
C SER A 22 1.72 -3.36 -39.83
N ASP A 23 0.72 -2.47 -39.85
CA ASP A 23 -0.05 -2.03 -38.69
C ASP A 23 -0.74 -3.24 -38.01
N ALA A 24 0.01 -3.95 -37.17
CA ALA A 24 -0.53 -4.96 -36.28
C ALA A 24 -1.20 -4.29 -35.06
N VAL A 25 -2.33 -3.63 -35.29
CA VAL A 25 -3.25 -3.21 -34.23
C VAL A 25 -3.79 -4.47 -33.56
N GLY A 26 -3.19 -4.83 -32.42
CA GLY A 26 -3.62 -5.94 -31.58
C GLY A 26 -5.10 -5.84 -31.24
N LYS A 27 -5.93 -6.66 -31.90
CA LYS A 27 -7.36 -6.83 -31.60
C LYS A 27 -7.50 -7.37 -30.18
N LYS A 28 -7.73 -6.49 -29.20
CA LYS A 28 -8.14 -6.86 -27.85
C LYS A 28 -9.43 -7.66 -27.93
N VAL A 29 -9.36 -8.96 -27.63
CA VAL A 29 -10.52 -9.85 -27.51
C VAL A 29 -11.54 -9.20 -26.57
N ARG A 30 -12.68 -8.77 -27.12
CA ARG A 30 -13.78 -8.18 -26.33
C ARG A 30 -14.36 -9.27 -25.44
N ARG A 31 -13.94 -9.29 -24.16
CA ARG A 31 -14.50 -10.20 -23.14
C ARG A 31 -16.02 -10.03 -23.11
N HIS A 32 -16.76 -11.12 -23.36
CA HIS A 32 -18.23 -11.10 -23.32
C HIS A 32 -18.68 -10.60 -21.95
N ARG A 33 -19.49 -9.53 -21.91
CA ARG A 33 -20.04 -9.03 -20.64
C ARG A 33 -21.04 -10.05 -20.14
N LYS A 34 -20.74 -10.68 -19.00
CA LYS A 34 -21.58 -11.72 -18.37
C LYS A 34 -22.99 -11.22 -17.99
N TYR A 35 -23.16 -9.91 -17.80
CA TYR A 35 -24.43 -9.29 -17.42
C TYR A 35 -24.72 -8.09 -18.33
N VAL A 36 -25.95 -8.01 -18.83
CA VAL A 36 -26.44 -6.91 -19.67
C VAL A 36 -27.22 -5.96 -18.77
N PHE A 37 -26.80 -4.70 -18.73
CA PHE A 37 -27.49 -3.64 -18.01
C PHE A 37 -28.30 -2.80 -19.00
N THR A 38 -29.62 -2.77 -18.83
CA THR A 38 -30.54 -1.94 -19.62
C THR A 38 -30.74 -0.58 -18.92
N ALA A 39 -31.24 0.40 -19.68
CA ALA A 39 -31.53 1.73 -19.14
C ALA A 39 -32.54 1.71 -17.98
N GLN A 40 -33.48 0.77 -18.00
CA GLN A 40 -34.48 0.56 -16.94
C GLN A 40 -33.82 0.08 -15.63
N ILE A 41 -32.85 -0.84 -15.72
CA ILE A 41 -32.10 -1.33 -14.56
C ILE A 41 -31.27 -0.19 -13.98
N ASP A 42 -30.57 0.59 -14.82
CA ASP A 42 -29.78 1.74 -14.37
C ASP A 42 -30.66 2.80 -13.68
N GLN A 43 -31.88 3.05 -14.18
CA GLN A 43 -32.83 3.97 -13.56
C GLN A 43 -33.28 3.47 -12.18
N ARG A 44 -33.58 2.19 -12.05
CA ARG A 44 -33.97 1.60 -10.77
C ARG A 44 -32.83 1.64 -9.75
N ILE A 45 -31.58 1.46 -10.19
CA ILE A 45 -30.40 1.67 -9.35
C ILE A 45 -30.32 3.12 -8.87
N ARG A 46 -30.54 4.11 -9.75
CA ARG A 46 -30.56 5.54 -9.38
C ARG A 46 -31.59 5.82 -8.31
N GLU A 47 -32.83 5.36 -8.48
CA GLU A 47 -33.92 5.56 -7.50
C GLU A 47 -33.56 5.00 -6.11
N ILE A 48 -32.98 3.80 -6.05
CA ILE A 48 -32.57 3.19 -4.79
C ILE A 48 -31.45 3.99 -4.11
N TYR A 49 -30.54 4.57 -4.89
CA TYR A 49 -29.43 5.37 -4.32
C TYR A 49 -29.85 6.80 -3.94
N LEU A 50 -30.78 7.40 -4.69
CA LEU A 50 -31.27 8.76 -4.46
C LEU A 50 -32.33 8.84 -3.35
N SER A 51 -33.14 7.81 -3.17
CA SER A 51 -34.15 7.79 -2.08
C SER A 51 -33.52 7.87 -0.69
N HIS A 52 -32.30 7.34 -0.51
CA HIS A 52 -31.59 7.35 0.76
C HIS A 52 -30.09 7.63 0.56
N PRO A 53 -29.69 8.88 0.29
CA PRO A 53 -28.32 9.23 -0.08
C PRO A 53 -27.27 8.82 0.96
N ASN A 54 -27.63 8.93 2.25
CA ASN A 54 -26.71 8.70 3.38
C ASN A 54 -26.85 7.31 4.05
N ALA A 55 -27.66 6.40 3.50
CA ALA A 55 -27.85 5.08 4.10
C ALA A 55 -26.60 4.21 3.97
N LYS A 56 -26.16 3.62 5.09
CA LYS A 56 -25.05 2.64 5.16
C LYS A 56 -25.40 1.34 4.44
N THR A 57 -26.65 0.94 4.49
CA THR A 57 -27.19 -0.30 3.90
C THR A 57 -28.32 0.04 2.94
N ARG A 58 -28.34 -0.62 1.78
CA ARG A 58 -29.34 -0.41 0.72
C ARG A 58 -30.03 -1.74 0.41
N PRO A 59 -31.06 -2.13 1.18
CA PRO A 59 -31.74 -3.42 0.99
C PRO A 59 -32.40 -3.54 -0.39
N GLY A 60 -32.82 -2.41 -0.99
CA GLY A 60 -33.42 -2.38 -2.33
C GLY A 60 -32.52 -2.95 -3.44
N ILE A 61 -31.19 -2.91 -3.30
CA ILE A 61 -30.29 -3.53 -4.30
C ILE A 61 -30.35 -5.06 -4.26
N ARG A 62 -30.63 -5.66 -3.09
CA ARG A 62 -30.80 -7.11 -2.98
C ARG A 62 -32.12 -7.55 -3.63
N GLN A 63 -33.21 -6.82 -3.38
CA GLN A 63 -34.50 -7.08 -4.03
C GLN A 63 -34.41 -6.92 -5.55
N LEU A 64 -33.71 -5.88 -6.04
CA LEU A 64 -33.49 -5.70 -7.47
C LEU A 64 -32.64 -6.82 -8.10
N ALA A 65 -31.68 -7.37 -7.34
CA ALA A 65 -30.86 -8.49 -7.80
C ALA A 65 -31.69 -9.75 -8.05
N GLU A 66 -32.64 -10.03 -7.15
CA GLU A 66 -33.56 -11.17 -7.26
C GLU A 66 -34.53 -11.00 -8.44
N GLN A 67 -35.06 -9.78 -8.65
CA GLN A 67 -36.00 -9.49 -9.74
C GLN A 67 -35.37 -9.59 -11.14
N VAL A 68 -34.12 -9.16 -11.30
CA VAL A 68 -33.45 -9.03 -12.61
C VAL A 68 -32.53 -10.23 -12.89
N GLY A 69 -32.32 -11.13 -11.92
CA GLY A 69 -31.40 -12.27 -12.07
C GLY A 69 -29.93 -11.88 -12.18
N ILE A 70 -29.57 -10.63 -11.86
CA ILE A 70 -28.19 -10.13 -11.84
C ILE A 70 -27.68 -10.20 -10.41
N PRO A 71 -26.52 -10.81 -10.14
CA PRO A 71 -26.03 -10.93 -8.78
C PRO A 71 -25.79 -9.54 -8.16
N HIS A 72 -26.14 -9.42 -6.88
CA HIS A 72 -26.10 -8.18 -6.11
C HIS A 72 -24.76 -7.42 -6.20
N TRP A 73 -23.61 -8.11 -6.29
CA TRP A 73 -22.31 -7.46 -6.45
C TRP A 73 -22.15 -6.73 -7.80
N ALA A 74 -22.77 -7.23 -8.87
CA ALA A 74 -22.70 -6.66 -10.20
C ALA A 74 -23.54 -5.37 -10.29
N LEU A 75 -24.70 -5.33 -9.64
CA LEU A 75 -25.49 -4.10 -9.48
C LEU A 75 -24.74 -3.04 -8.64
N LYS A 76 -24.07 -3.45 -7.56
CA LYS A 76 -23.19 -2.53 -6.78
C LYS A 76 -22.01 -2.01 -7.59
N LYS A 77 -21.43 -2.85 -8.46
CA LYS A 77 -20.37 -2.43 -9.38
C LYS A 77 -20.92 -1.42 -10.38
N ARG A 78 -22.08 -1.68 -10.97
CA ARG A 78 -22.77 -0.77 -11.90
C ARG A 78 -23.11 0.57 -11.25
N ALA A 79 -23.61 0.56 -10.02
CA ALA A 79 -23.86 1.80 -9.25
C ALA A 79 -22.60 2.64 -9.03
N ARG A 80 -21.42 2.02 -8.92
CA ARG A 80 -20.13 2.71 -8.85
C ARG A 80 -19.73 3.30 -10.20
N GLU A 81 -19.96 2.56 -11.29
CA GLU A 81 -19.74 3.06 -12.66
C GLU A 81 -20.65 4.26 -12.99
N LEU A 82 -21.87 4.27 -12.47
CA LEU A 82 -22.83 5.37 -12.57
C LEU A 82 -22.53 6.56 -11.63
N GLY A 83 -21.47 6.48 -10.81
CA GLY A 83 -21.10 7.55 -9.86
C GLY A 83 -22.00 7.68 -8.63
N LEU A 84 -22.96 6.76 -8.43
CA LEU A 84 -23.93 6.79 -7.33
C LEU A 84 -23.35 6.27 -6.02
N ALA A 85 -22.38 5.36 -6.10
CA ALA A 85 -21.72 4.78 -4.94
C ALA A 85 -20.37 5.45 -4.69
N ARG A 86 -20.03 5.68 -3.42
CA ARG A 86 -18.69 6.11 -3.02
C ARG A 86 -17.63 5.18 -3.61
N THR A 87 -16.80 5.71 -4.49
CA THR A 87 -15.66 4.98 -5.04
C THR A 87 -14.58 4.86 -3.95
N LYS A 88 -14.19 3.63 -3.62
CA LYS A 88 -13.05 3.36 -2.74
C LYS A 88 -11.81 4.01 -3.35
N GLU A 89 -10.93 4.56 -2.52
CA GLU A 89 -9.67 5.17 -2.98
C GLU A 89 -8.96 4.26 -4.00
N LYS A 90 -8.37 4.86 -5.05
CA LYS A 90 -7.63 4.12 -6.09
C LYS A 90 -6.57 3.22 -5.44
N PRO A 91 -6.23 2.05 -6.01
CA PRO A 91 -5.06 1.29 -5.58
C PRO A 91 -3.80 2.17 -5.58
N TRP A 92 -2.84 1.89 -4.71
CA TRP A 92 -1.55 2.59 -4.70
C TRP A 92 -0.73 2.14 -5.91
N SER A 93 -0.30 3.09 -6.75
CA SER A 93 0.62 2.80 -7.86
C SER A 93 2.05 2.62 -7.37
N GLU A 94 2.90 1.96 -8.16
CA GLU A 94 4.32 1.75 -7.83
C GLU A 94 5.07 3.09 -7.67
N ALA A 95 4.80 4.06 -8.52
CA ALA A 95 5.36 5.41 -8.41
C ALA A 95 4.99 6.09 -7.07
N GLU A 96 3.73 5.96 -6.62
CA GLU A 96 3.34 6.45 -5.30
C GLU A 96 4.09 5.74 -4.17
N LEU A 97 4.34 4.44 -4.30
CA LEU A 97 5.10 3.66 -3.31
C LEU A 97 6.55 4.12 -3.25
N THR A 98 7.19 4.40 -4.38
CA THR A 98 8.56 4.95 -4.41
C THR A 98 8.64 6.30 -3.71
N ILE A 99 7.64 7.16 -3.91
CA ILE A 99 7.53 8.45 -3.22
C ILE A 99 7.38 8.24 -1.71
N LEU A 100 6.48 7.33 -1.30
CA LEU A 100 6.30 7.00 0.11
C LEU A 100 7.57 6.46 0.76
N ALA A 101 8.29 5.56 0.08
CA ALA A 101 9.55 5.00 0.59
C ALA A 101 10.64 6.08 0.69
N ARG A 102 10.78 6.93 -0.33
CA ARG A 102 11.78 8.01 -0.36
C ARG A 102 11.56 9.05 0.73
N TYR A 103 10.30 9.39 1.03
CA TYR A 103 9.94 10.43 1.98
C TYR A 103 9.33 9.86 3.27
N ALA A 104 9.53 8.58 3.56
CA ALA A 104 8.96 7.90 4.73
C ALA A 104 9.31 8.60 6.06
N TRP A 105 10.46 9.25 6.11
CA TRP A 105 10.98 10.02 7.24
C TRP A 105 10.27 11.36 7.48
N MET A 106 9.47 11.85 6.53
CA MET A 106 8.75 13.12 6.67
C MET A 106 7.41 12.96 7.42
N SER A 107 6.84 14.07 7.88
CA SER A 107 5.45 14.10 8.40
C SER A 107 4.45 13.70 7.31
N ASP A 108 3.33 13.10 7.71
CA ASP A 108 2.31 12.63 6.77
C ASP A 108 1.73 13.77 5.91
N GLU A 109 1.72 15.00 6.43
CA GLU A 109 1.30 16.20 5.71
C GLU A 109 2.30 16.63 4.63
N HIS A 110 3.60 16.56 4.91
CA HIS A 110 4.63 16.86 3.92
C HIS A 110 4.71 15.77 2.85
N ILE A 111 4.53 14.50 3.21
CA ILE A 111 4.42 13.40 2.25
C ILE A 111 3.22 13.63 1.32
N ARG A 112 2.08 14.10 1.87
CA ARG A 112 0.92 14.49 1.05
C ARG A 112 1.27 15.59 0.05
N LEU A 113 2.04 16.61 0.46
CA LEU A 113 2.48 17.67 -0.45
C LEU A 113 3.40 17.14 -1.56
N LYS A 114 4.32 16.22 -1.25
CA LYS A 114 5.19 15.57 -2.25
C LYS A 114 4.40 14.71 -3.25
N LEU A 115 3.41 13.96 -2.75
CA LEU A 115 2.48 13.21 -3.60
C LEU A 115 1.67 14.17 -4.50
N LYS A 116 1.15 15.27 -3.95
CA LYS A 116 0.40 16.28 -4.71
C LYS A 116 1.24 16.94 -5.78
N ALA A 117 2.49 17.30 -5.47
CA ALA A 117 3.44 17.85 -6.44
C ALA A 117 3.75 16.87 -7.58
N SER A 118 3.66 15.56 -7.31
CA SER A 118 3.83 14.49 -8.30
C SER A 118 2.51 14.11 -9.02
N GLY A 119 1.44 14.86 -8.81
CA GLY A 119 0.13 14.64 -9.45
C GLY A 119 -0.80 13.65 -8.72
N TYR A 120 -0.41 13.13 -7.56
CA TYR A 120 -1.21 12.17 -6.79
C TYR A 120 -1.98 12.84 -5.65
N VAL A 121 -3.28 12.55 -5.56
CA VAL A 121 -4.14 13.05 -4.49
C VAL A 121 -4.44 11.91 -3.51
N ARG A 122 -3.87 12.00 -2.31
CA ARG A 122 -4.08 11.06 -1.21
C ARG A 122 -4.45 11.79 0.08
N THR A 123 -5.25 11.13 0.91
CA THR A 123 -5.59 11.62 2.25
C THR A 123 -4.42 11.38 3.20
N VAL A 124 -4.27 12.24 4.22
CA VAL A 124 -3.24 12.07 5.27
C VAL A 124 -3.42 10.71 5.96
N THR A 125 -4.66 10.35 6.29
CA THR A 125 -4.99 9.04 6.87
C THR A 125 -4.64 7.88 5.94
N GLY A 126 -4.87 8.01 4.64
CA GLY A 126 -4.51 6.99 3.65
C GLY A 126 -3.00 6.77 3.56
N ILE A 127 -2.23 7.87 3.59
CA ILE A 127 -0.75 7.85 3.63
C ILE A 127 -0.28 7.18 4.91
N HIS A 128 -0.76 7.63 6.07
CA HIS A 128 -0.43 7.07 7.39
C HIS A 128 -0.66 5.56 7.44
N MET A 129 -1.86 5.11 7.05
CA MET A 129 -2.22 3.69 7.00
C MET A 129 -1.36 2.90 6.02
N LYS A 130 -0.95 3.50 4.89
CA LYS A 130 -0.10 2.83 3.92
C LYS A 130 1.34 2.71 4.43
N LEU A 131 1.91 3.75 5.03
CA LEU A 131 3.22 3.72 5.67
C LEU A 131 3.27 2.68 6.79
N ARG A 132 2.23 2.62 7.63
CA ARG A 132 2.09 1.60 8.68
C ARG A 132 2.07 0.18 8.12
N ARG A 133 1.31 -0.06 7.03
CA ARG A 133 1.28 -1.37 6.35
C ARG A 133 2.60 -1.74 5.69
N MET A 134 3.36 -0.75 5.24
CA MET A 134 4.70 -0.94 4.70
C MET A 134 5.78 -1.00 5.79
N ARG A 135 5.38 -0.86 7.08
CA ARG A 135 6.26 -0.85 8.25
C ARG A 135 7.32 0.26 8.23
N PHE A 136 7.06 1.36 7.52
CA PHE A 136 7.94 2.53 7.53
C PHE A 136 7.76 3.41 8.78
N LYS A 137 6.63 3.25 9.50
CA LYS A 137 6.34 3.96 10.76
C LYS A 137 5.77 2.97 11.78
N SER A 138 6.38 2.89 12.94
CA SER A 138 5.87 2.14 14.11
C SER A 138 4.88 3.00 14.90
N ASP A 139 3.88 2.38 15.53
CA ASP A 139 2.90 3.11 16.36
C ASP A 139 3.60 3.80 17.54
N PRO A 140 3.38 5.11 17.80
CA PRO A 140 4.11 5.84 18.83
C PRO A 140 3.79 5.39 20.27
N ASN A 141 2.54 5.02 20.56
CA ASN A 141 2.14 4.94 21.97
C ASN A 141 2.58 3.67 22.70
N PHE A 142 2.67 2.54 21.99
CA PHE A 142 2.94 1.24 22.60
C PHE A 142 3.68 0.30 21.66
N TYR A 143 4.72 -0.34 22.19
CA TYR A 143 5.40 -1.45 21.55
C TYR A 143 4.79 -2.77 22.00
N SER A 144 4.56 -3.65 21.04
CA SER A 144 4.46 -5.07 21.35
C SER A 144 5.87 -5.62 21.61
N GLY A 145 6.00 -6.71 22.37
CA GLY A 145 7.29 -7.37 22.57
C GLY A 145 8.04 -7.61 21.25
N LYS A 146 7.34 -8.11 20.23
CA LYS A 146 7.90 -8.30 18.88
C LYS A 146 8.26 -6.98 18.18
N GLY A 147 7.43 -5.95 18.31
CA GLY A 147 7.72 -4.63 17.72
C GLY A 147 8.96 -3.98 18.33
N LEU A 148 9.22 -4.19 19.62
CA LEU A 148 10.43 -3.69 20.28
C LEU A 148 11.67 -4.48 19.84
N VAL A 149 11.56 -5.81 19.70
CA VAL A 149 12.60 -6.69 19.17
C VAL A 149 13.03 -6.25 17.77
N ASP A 150 12.06 -6.04 16.87
CA ASP A 150 12.32 -5.59 15.51
C ASP A 150 13.00 -4.20 15.48
N ALA A 151 12.58 -3.28 16.36
CA ALA A 151 13.12 -1.92 16.42
C ALA A 151 14.55 -1.86 16.99
N LEU A 152 14.85 -2.68 18.01
CA LEU A 152 16.17 -2.76 18.63
C LEU A 152 17.14 -3.67 17.86
N GLY A 153 16.65 -4.48 16.93
CA GLY A 153 17.47 -5.43 16.19
C GLY A 153 18.08 -6.54 17.07
N ILE A 154 17.36 -6.91 18.15
CA ILE A 154 17.81 -7.89 19.15
C ILE A 154 16.95 -9.15 19.11
N ASP A 155 17.30 -10.16 19.91
CA ASP A 155 16.50 -11.38 20.07
C ASP A 155 15.36 -11.21 21.09
N SER A 156 14.24 -11.91 20.85
CA SER A 156 13.05 -11.89 21.72
C SER A 156 13.27 -12.35 23.16
N HIS A 157 14.24 -13.23 23.40
CA HIS A 157 14.60 -13.69 24.74
C HIS A 157 15.25 -12.58 25.57
N VAL A 158 15.96 -11.64 24.92
CA VAL A 158 16.60 -10.50 25.59
C VAL A 158 15.54 -9.55 26.16
N VAL A 159 14.54 -9.18 25.35
CA VAL A 159 13.43 -8.33 25.80
C VAL A 159 12.65 -9.01 26.94
N THR A 160 12.41 -10.32 26.81
CA THR A 160 11.74 -11.09 27.86
C THR A 160 12.54 -11.11 29.16
N ARG A 161 13.87 -11.20 29.06
CA ARG A 161 14.78 -11.13 30.22
C ARG A 161 14.70 -9.79 30.92
N TRP A 162 14.74 -8.67 30.18
CA TRP A 162 14.62 -7.33 30.76
C TRP A 162 13.26 -7.10 31.45
N ILE A 163 12.19 -7.65 30.90
CA ILE A 163 10.86 -7.60 31.53
C ILE A 163 10.85 -8.41 32.83
N LYS A 164 11.36 -9.65 32.79
CA LYS A 164 11.43 -10.53 33.99
C LYS A 164 12.34 -9.98 35.08
N ALA A 165 13.44 -9.32 34.70
CA ALA A 165 14.35 -8.65 35.62
C ALA A 165 13.80 -7.31 36.17
N GLY A 166 12.67 -6.83 35.64
CA GLY A 166 12.03 -5.59 36.09
C GLY A 166 12.66 -4.30 35.53
N HIS A 167 13.70 -4.40 34.70
CA HIS A 167 14.33 -3.25 34.05
C HIS A 167 13.39 -2.59 33.03
N LEU A 168 12.63 -3.40 32.29
CA LEU A 168 11.67 -2.91 31.30
C LEU A 168 10.23 -3.12 31.79
N ARG A 169 9.52 -2.01 32.04
CA ARG A 169 8.12 -2.06 32.45
C ARG A 169 7.21 -2.41 31.27
N ALA A 170 6.53 -3.55 31.39
CA ALA A 170 5.55 -4.03 30.42
C ALA A 170 4.23 -4.38 31.12
N GLN A 171 3.11 -4.11 30.46
CA GLN A 171 1.79 -4.56 30.90
C GLN A 171 1.38 -5.76 30.05
N LEU A 172 0.79 -6.79 30.65
CA LEU A 172 0.18 -7.88 29.89
C LEU A 172 -1.15 -7.39 29.31
N ARG A 173 -1.38 -7.65 28.01
CA ARG A 173 -2.56 -7.16 27.29
C ARG A 173 -3.83 -7.94 27.65
N GLY A 174 -3.71 -9.09 28.31
CA GLY A 174 -4.84 -9.96 28.66
C GLY A 174 -5.42 -10.65 27.44
N THR A 175 -4.61 -10.90 26.41
CA THR A 175 -5.02 -11.75 25.30
C THR A 175 -5.04 -13.18 25.80
N ALA A 176 -6.20 -13.84 25.77
CA ALA A 176 -6.37 -15.25 26.16
C ALA A 176 -5.70 -16.22 25.16
N ARG A 177 -4.49 -15.90 24.70
CA ARG A 177 -3.67 -16.71 23.81
C ARG A 177 -2.97 -17.78 24.63
N SER A 178 -3.04 -19.02 24.16
CA SER A 178 -2.28 -20.11 24.75
C SER A 178 -0.78 -19.95 24.50
N GLU A 179 0.05 -20.62 25.29
CA GLU A 179 1.51 -20.64 25.10
C GLU A 179 1.91 -21.10 23.69
N GLN A 180 1.14 -22.02 23.10
CA GLN A 180 1.31 -22.48 21.72
C GLN A 180 1.06 -21.40 20.66
N GLN A 181 0.32 -20.33 21.00
CA GLN A 181 0.07 -19.18 20.12
C GLN A 181 1.05 -18.02 20.37
N GLY A 182 2.14 -18.28 21.08
CA GLY A 182 3.16 -17.28 21.41
C GLY A 182 2.86 -16.46 22.67
N GLY A 183 1.93 -16.92 23.51
CA GLY A 183 1.61 -16.31 24.80
C GLY A 183 0.90 -14.95 24.71
N ASP A 184 0.70 -14.34 25.88
CA ASP A 184 0.07 -13.01 25.96
C ASP A 184 1.04 -11.92 25.49
N ILE A 185 0.49 -10.91 24.82
CA ILE A 185 1.26 -9.84 24.20
C ILE A 185 1.65 -8.83 25.28
N TYR A 186 2.95 -8.64 25.48
CA TYR A 186 3.46 -7.51 26.25
C TYR A 186 3.12 -6.19 25.55
N LEU A 187 2.61 -5.25 26.33
CA LEU A 187 2.34 -3.87 25.97
C LEU A 187 3.33 -2.98 26.72
N ILE A 188 4.29 -2.46 25.99
CA ILE A 188 5.42 -1.69 26.52
C ILE A 188 5.24 -0.25 26.08
N ARG A 189 5.19 0.70 27.01
CA ARG A 189 4.96 2.12 26.66
C ARG A 189 6.26 2.74 26.18
N GLU A 190 6.18 3.69 25.26
CA GLU A 190 7.34 4.41 24.75
C GLU A 190 8.17 5.05 25.86
N LYS A 191 7.51 5.72 26.83
CA LYS A 191 8.18 6.31 28.00
C LYS A 191 9.00 5.30 28.81
N ASP A 192 8.52 4.05 28.88
CA ASP A 192 9.17 2.99 29.64
C ASP A 192 10.35 2.40 28.86
N VAL A 193 10.23 2.31 27.53
CA VAL A 193 11.37 2.00 26.65
C VAL A 193 12.43 3.08 26.78
N ARG A 194 12.08 4.36 26.61
CA ARG A 194 13.03 5.47 26.73
C ARG A 194 13.74 5.48 28.07
N ARG A 195 12.99 5.33 29.17
CA ARG A 195 13.59 5.24 30.51
C ARG A 195 14.62 4.11 30.56
N PHE A 196 14.26 2.93 30.07
CA PHE A 196 15.17 1.78 30.02
C PHE A 196 16.44 2.08 29.21
N ILE A 197 16.32 2.68 28.02
CA ILE A 197 17.48 3.03 27.17
C ILE A 197 18.42 4.00 27.90
N LEU A 198 17.87 4.97 28.62
CA LEU A 198 18.65 5.96 29.36
C LEU A 198 19.31 5.37 30.62
N GLU A 199 18.63 4.45 31.31
CA GLU A 199 19.14 3.79 32.52
C GLU A 199 20.14 2.66 32.20
N HIS A 200 20.00 2.02 31.03
CA HIS A 200 20.79 0.85 30.63
C HIS A 200 21.37 0.98 29.20
N PRO A 201 22.15 2.03 28.90
CA PRO A 201 22.64 2.29 27.53
C PRO A 201 23.58 1.20 27.00
N THR A 202 24.31 0.49 27.87
CA THR A 202 25.26 -0.57 27.50
C THR A 202 24.60 -1.88 27.10
N GLU A 203 23.33 -2.09 27.46
CA GLU A 203 22.56 -3.28 27.09
C GLU A 203 22.11 -3.23 25.62
N ILE A 204 22.27 -2.08 24.95
CA ILE A 204 21.73 -1.82 23.62
C ILE A 204 22.87 -1.70 22.62
N ASP A 205 22.85 -2.58 21.62
CA ASP A 205 23.77 -2.51 20.49
C ASP A 205 23.25 -1.52 19.44
N LEU A 206 23.67 -0.25 19.55
CA LEU A 206 23.29 0.84 18.65
C LEU A 206 23.60 0.57 17.16
N ARG A 207 24.45 -0.43 16.84
CA ARG A 207 24.75 -0.80 15.44
C ARG A 207 23.58 -1.54 14.77
N LYS A 208 22.74 -2.20 15.56
CA LYS A 208 21.63 -3.04 15.08
C LYS A 208 20.27 -2.37 15.19
N VAL A 209 20.18 -1.34 16.03
CA VAL A 209 18.96 -0.57 16.24
C VAL A 209 18.58 0.17 14.95
N ASP A 210 17.27 0.25 14.67
CA ASP A 210 16.76 1.18 13.67
C ASP A 210 17.09 2.61 14.12
N GLN A 211 18.08 3.22 13.46
CA GLN A 211 18.63 4.51 13.86
C GLN A 211 17.60 5.64 13.80
N LEU A 212 16.70 5.62 12.82
CA LEU A 212 15.67 6.64 12.68
C LEU A 212 14.64 6.50 13.79
N TRP A 213 14.23 5.28 14.10
CA TRP A 213 13.38 4.98 15.24
C TRP A 213 14.01 5.40 16.57
N PHE A 214 15.30 5.12 16.76
CA PHE A 214 16.01 5.46 17.99
C PHE A 214 16.07 6.97 18.19
N LEU A 215 16.38 7.72 17.13
CA LEU A 215 16.37 9.19 17.15
C LEU A 215 14.97 9.73 17.46
N ASP A 216 13.92 9.17 16.87
CA ASP A 216 12.53 9.56 17.15
C ASP A 216 12.17 9.32 18.63
N LEU A 217 12.56 8.15 19.15
CA LEU A 217 12.34 7.74 20.52
C LEU A 217 13.05 8.65 21.52
N ILE A 218 14.31 9.01 21.32
CA ILE A 218 15.04 9.87 22.28
C ILE A 218 14.64 11.35 22.15
N THR A 219 14.28 11.80 20.95
CA THR A 219 13.88 13.19 20.70
C THR A 219 12.40 13.43 20.91
N ASN A 220 11.61 12.44 21.34
CA ASN A 220 10.19 12.65 21.64
C ASN A 220 9.37 13.07 20.41
N GLY A 221 9.74 12.57 19.22
CA GLY A 221 9.12 13.00 17.96
C GLY A 221 9.63 14.32 17.40
N PHE A 222 10.65 14.94 18.01
CA PHE A 222 11.21 16.22 17.60
C PHE A 222 12.41 16.11 16.65
N VAL A 223 12.62 14.97 15.96
CA VAL A 223 13.67 14.90 14.92
C VAL A 223 13.33 15.89 13.80
N ARG A 224 13.82 17.12 13.94
CA ARG A 224 13.99 18.09 12.87
C ARG A 224 15.34 17.78 12.25
N SER A 225 15.34 17.09 11.12
CA SER A 225 16.51 17.03 10.27
C SER A 225 16.56 18.31 9.44
N ALA A 226 17.68 19.02 9.55
CA ALA A 226 18.03 20.15 8.68
C ALA A 226 18.18 19.68 7.21
#